data_AF-A0A853K8F6-F1
#
_entry.id   AF-A0A853K8F6-F1
#
_cell.length_a   1.000
_cell.length_b   1.000
_cell.length_c   1.000
_cell.angle_alpha   90.00
_cell.angle_beta   90.00
_cell.angle_gamma   90.00
#
_symmetry.space_group_name_H-M   'P 1'
#
loop_
_entity.id
_entity.type
_entity.pdbx_description
1 polymer ?
#
loop_
_entity_poly.entity_id
_entity_poly.type
_entity_poly.pdbx_seq_one_letter_code
_entity_poly.pdbx_strand_id
1 'polypeptide(L)'
;MTLTMDVISETIDRVDADTRNRQFSAKLHSIIATSLISHGVDLERINAFFMAGMPSKQSEYIQASSRSARSHAGMVFCVFRPNDLRERSQYQYFIQNHTFLNHLVDPVPINRLTSKVIERTVPGLLAGLLLCVHSQRFSSTIYNCKAYRDYCADMTTKGIDVRRELIGQLQRMVGVDWNYFPLVARQKADAVINSQFDYCEHLLQSSAGELKIKDERVLNPLTSFRDIEEGIPLMPATETGWIFASVETSFHQSQGK
;
A
#
# COMPACT_ATOMS: atom_id res chain seq x y z
N MET A 1 7.36 29.40 -4.09
CA MET A 1 8.07 28.86 -2.91
C MET A 1 7.65 27.41 -2.78
N THR A 2 8.53 26.50 -3.17
CA THR A 2 8.23 25.06 -3.23
C THR A 2 8.15 24.54 -1.80
N LEU A 3 6.97 24.12 -1.35
CA LEU A 3 6.75 23.57 -0.02
C LEU A 3 7.45 22.21 0.08
N THR A 4 8.63 22.16 0.66
CA THR A 4 9.29 20.92 1.09
C THR A 4 8.57 20.35 2.33
N MET A 5 8.62 19.03 2.52
CA MET A 5 7.94 18.34 3.65
C MET A 5 8.35 18.89 5.02
N ASP A 6 9.59 19.37 5.16
CA ASP A 6 10.10 19.96 6.39
C ASP A 6 9.34 21.26 6.77
N VAL A 7 9.02 22.09 5.78
CA VAL A 7 8.26 23.33 5.97
C VAL A 7 6.82 23.03 6.37
N ILE A 8 6.26 21.92 5.86
CA ILE A 8 4.92 21.46 6.21
C ILE A 8 4.89 21.05 7.68
N SER A 9 5.81 20.18 8.13
CA SER A 9 5.92 19.78 9.55
C SER A 9 6.15 20.97 10.47
N GLU A 10 7.06 21.89 10.12
CA GLU A 10 7.32 23.08 10.93
C GLU A 10 6.07 23.98 11.04
N THR A 11 5.30 24.11 9.96
CA THR A 11 4.06 24.89 9.96
C THR A 11 3.00 24.25 10.85
N ILE A 12 2.94 22.91 10.87
CA ILE A 12 1.99 22.14 11.70
C ILE A 12 2.35 22.26 13.18
N ASP A 13 3.61 22.03 13.51
CA ASP A 13 4.13 22.17 14.88
C ASP A 13 3.89 23.60 15.39
N ARG A 14 4.01 24.60 14.50
CA ARG A 14 3.71 26.00 14.83
C ARG A 14 2.22 26.24 15.10
N VAL A 15 1.31 25.60 14.37
CA VAL A 15 -0.14 25.71 14.61
C VAL A 15 -0.50 25.11 15.96
N ASP A 16 0.07 23.95 16.31
CA ASP A 16 -0.18 23.28 17.58
C ASP A 16 0.49 24.01 18.76
N ALA A 17 1.68 24.58 18.57
CA ALA A 17 2.39 25.33 19.61
C ALA A 17 1.70 26.66 19.96
N ASP A 18 0.96 27.28 19.02
CA ASP A 18 0.21 28.53 19.26
C ASP A 18 -1.00 28.35 20.22
N THR A 19 -1.28 27.13 20.67
CA THR A 19 -2.40 26.74 21.54
C THR A 19 -2.24 27.24 22.98
N ARG A 20 -1.02 27.53 23.47
CA ARG A 20 -0.78 27.96 24.85
C ARG A 20 0.05 29.25 24.91
N ASN A 21 -0.55 30.36 25.35
CA ASN A 21 0.14 31.59 25.79
C ASN A 21 0.89 32.51 24.80
N ARG A 22 0.56 32.52 23.49
CA ARG A 22 1.05 33.59 22.59
C ARG A 22 0.08 34.77 22.46
N GLN A 23 0.63 35.99 22.39
CA GLN A 23 -0.14 37.19 22.03
C GLN A 23 -0.78 37.01 20.65
N PHE A 24 -2.02 37.50 20.48
CA PHE A 24 -2.81 37.33 19.26
C PHE A 24 -2.02 37.74 17.99
N SER A 25 -1.29 38.86 18.04
CA SER A 25 -0.47 39.36 16.94
C SER A 25 0.60 38.40 16.44
N ALA A 26 1.11 37.50 17.30
CA ALA A 26 2.16 36.55 16.97
C ALA A 26 1.63 35.18 16.50
N LYS A 27 0.31 34.96 16.58
CA LYS A 27 -0.31 33.70 16.17
C LYS A 27 -0.37 33.58 14.66
N LEU A 28 -0.34 32.35 14.16
CA LEU A 28 -0.67 32.07 12.76
C LEU A 28 -2.18 32.26 12.54
N HIS A 29 -2.53 33.11 11.58
CA HIS A 29 -3.92 33.49 11.29
C HIS A 29 -4.48 32.82 10.04
N SER A 30 -3.62 32.51 9.06
CA SER A 30 -4.04 31.94 7.78
C SER A 30 -2.96 31.02 7.24
N ILE A 31 -3.40 29.94 6.58
CA ILE A 31 -2.56 28.96 5.92
C ILE A 31 -3.14 28.77 4.53
N ILE A 32 -2.29 28.88 3.51
CA ILE A 32 -2.63 28.54 2.14
C ILE A 32 -1.86 27.27 1.80
N ALA A 33 -2.59 26.23 1.41
CA ALA A 33 -2.02 24.94 1.09
C ALA A 33 -2.73 24.29 -0.08
N THR A 34 -2.00 23.44 -0.79
CA THR A 34 -2.52 22.56 -1.83
C THR A 34 -2.89 21.20 -1.22
N SER A 35 -3.15 20.20 -2.07
CA SER A 35 -3.50 18.82 -1.67
C SER A 35 -2.51 18.15 -0.70
N LEU A 36 -1.34 18.73 -0.45
CA LEU A 36 -0.32 18.23 0.50
C LEU A 36 -0.76 18.29 1.97
N ILE A 37 -1.65 19.21 2.37
CA ILE A 37 -2.23 19.20 3.74
C ILE A 37 -3.43 18.22 3.84
N SER A 38 -3.83 17.61 2.73
CA SER A 38 -4.95 16.66 2.68
C SER A 38 -4.64 15.30 3.32
N HIS A 39 -3.39 15.02 3.70
CA HIS A 39 -2.98 13.71 4.24
C HIS A 39 -2.38 13.82 5.65
N GLY A 40 -3.14 13.35 6.64
CA GLY A 40 -2.61 12.94 7.96
C GLY A 40 -2.45 14.04 9.03
N VAL A 41 -2.60 15.30 8.67
CA VAL A 41 -2.38 16.43 9.59
C VAL A 41 -3.71 16.85 10.23
N ASP A 42 -3.79 16.83 11.56
CA ASP A 42 -4.94 17.32 12.31
C ASP A 42 -4.68 18.76 12.75
N LEU A 43 -5.54 19.70 12.37
CA LEU A 43 -5.39 21.11 12.72
C LEU A 43 -6.65 21.55 13.46
N GLU A 44 -6.68 21.32 14.78
CA GLU A 44 -7.85 21.55 15.64
C GLU A 44 -8.39 22.99 15.58
N ARG A 45 -7.56 23.97 15.21
CA ARG A 45 -7.84 25.41 15.29
C ARG A 45 -8.42 26.04 14.00
N ILE A 46 -8.73 25.26 12.96
CA ILE A 46 -9.29 25.81 11.72
C ILE A 46 -10.80 26.04 11.86
N ASN A 47 -11.16 27.29 12.13
CA ASN A 47 -12.57 27.72 12.19
C ASN A 47 -13.13 28.16 10.82
N ALA A 48 -12.28 28.55 9.87
CA ALA A 48 -12.69 28.94 8.52
C ALA A 48 -11.84 28.22 7.50
N PHE A 49 -12.48 27.47 6.60
CA PHE A 49 -11.82 26.68 5.56
C PHE A 49 -12.32 27.11 4.18
N PHE A 50 -11.41 27.49 3.29
CA PHE A 50 -11.72 27.93 1.94
C PHE A 50 -11.21 26.91 0.92
N MET A 51 -12.13 26.26 0.20
CA MET A 51 -11.80 25.39 -0.93
C MET A 51 -11.83 26.20 -2.22
N ALA A 52 -10.64 26.46 -2.78
CA ALA A 52 -10.48 27.12 -4.06
C ALA A 52 -10.56 26.09 -5.21
N GLY A 53 -11.78 25.82 -5.67
CA GLY A 53 -12.10 24.74 -6.60
C GLY A 53 -12.49 23.45 -5.88
N MET A 54 -13.18 22.57 -6.60
CA MET A 54 -13.60 21.28 -6.05
C MET A 54 -12.58 20.17 -6.29
N PRO A 55 -12.29 19.33 -5.28
CA PRO A 55 -11.45 18.16 -5.46
C PRO A 55 -11.97 17.19 -6.52
N SER A 56 -11.04 16.46 -7.12
CA SER A 56 -11.36 15.48 -8.16
C SER A 56 -12.05 14.22 -7.64
N LYS A 57 -11.99 13.95 -6.34
CA LYS A 57 -12.65 12.80 -5.70
C LYS A 57 -13.48 13.24 -4.51
N GLN A 58 -14.62 12.60 -4.31
CA GLN A 58 -15.49 12.90 -3.16
C GLN A 58 -14.82 12.57 -1.83
N SER A 59 -13.99 11.52 -1.80
CA SER A 59 -13.19 11.15 -0.62
C SER A 59 -12.22 12.26 -0.21
N GLU A 60 -11.55 12.92 -1.16
CA GLU A 60 -10.66 14.05 -0.89
C GLU A 60 -11.44 15.25 -0.34
N TYR A 61 -12.64 15.52 -0.89
CA TYR A 61 -13.53 16.56 -0.40
C TYR A 61 -13.97 16.33 1.06
N ILE A 62 -14.40 15.11 1.39
CA ILE A 62 -14.77 14.73 2.76
C ILE A 62 -13.57 14.84 3.69
N GLN A 63 -12.42 14.33 3.26
CA GLN A 63 -11.19 14.38 4.06
C GLN A 63 -10.75 15.81 4.32
N ALA A 64 -10.80 16.70 3.33
CA ALA A 64 -10.41 18.10 3.50
C ALA A 64 -11.42 18.88 4.37
N SER A 65 -12.72 18.76 4.09
CA SER A 65 -13.77 19.49 4.82
C SER A 65 -13.87 19.06 6.28
N SER A 66 -13.73 17.77 6.58
CA SER A 66 -13.79 17.21 7.95
C SER A 66 -12.61 17.59 8.86
N ARG A 67 -11.59 18.27 8.33
CA ARG A 67 -10.47 18.82 9.13
C ARG A 67 -10.80 20.16 9.76
N SER A 68 -11.81 20.85 9.24
CA SER A 68 -12.26 22.12 9.81
C SER A 68 -13.31 21.90 10.90
N ALA A 69 -13.45 22.88 11.82
CA ALA A 69 -14.55 22.97 12.77
C ALA A 69 -14.69 21.81 13.77
N ARG A 70 -13.57 21.22 14.25
CA ARG A 70 -13.59 20.12 15.23
C ARG A 70 -13.91 20.57 16.66
N SER A 71 -13.31 21.67 17.11
CA SER A 71 -13.41 22.11 18.51
C SER A 71 -14.48 23.18 18.74
N HIS A 72 -14.80 23.98 17.72
CA HIS A 72 -15.79 25.08 17.77
C HIS A 72 -16.55 25.15 16.44
N ALA A 73 -17.71 25.82 16.44
CA ALA A 73 -18.45 26.10 15.21
C ALA A 73 -17.54 26.77 14.17
N GLY A 74 -17.41 26.15 13.00
CA GLY A 74 -16.59 26.66 11.91
C GLY A 74 -17.36 26.66 10.59
N MET A 75 -16.82 27.37 9.62
CA MET A 75 -17.42 27.61 8.31
C MET A 75 -16.53 27.05 7.21
N VAL A 76 -17.16 26.37 6.26
CA VAL A 76 -16.51 25.85 5.05
C VAL A 76 -17.04 26.60 3.85
N PHE A 77 -16.18 27.35 3.17
CA PHE A 77 -16.50 28.06 1.94
C PHE A 77 -16.00 27.25 0.75
N CYS A 78 -16.92 26.87 -0.14
CA CYS A 78 -16.61 26.19 -1.39
C CYS A 78 -16.66 27.20 -2.54
N VAL A 79 -15.51 27.53 -3.13
CA VAL A 79 -15.41 28.47 -4.26
C VAL A 79 -15.29 27.67 -5.54
N PHE A 80 -16.33 27.68 -6.37
CA PHE A 80 -16.36 26.95 -7.63
C PHE A 80 -15.79 27.79 -8.78
N ARG A 81 -15.09 27.14 -9.71
CA ARG A 81 -14.56 27.74 -10.94
C ARG A 81 -15.66 27.74 -12.01
N PRO A 82 -16.13 28.91 -12.47
CA PRO A 82 -17.26 29.00 -13.41
C PRO A 82 -16.93 28.46 -14.81
N ASN A 83 -15.64 28.40 -15.18
CA ASN A 83 -15.20 27.92 -16.49
C ASN A 83 -15.10 26.38 -16.55
N ASP A 84 -15.21 25.69 -15.41
CA ASP A 84 -15.11 24.24 -15.33
C ASP A 84 -16.51 23.61 -15.35
N LEU A 85 -16.84 22.88 -16.43
CA LEU A 85 -18.13 22.21 -16.61
C LEU A 85 -18.45 21.24 -15.47
N ARG A 86 -17.44 20.56 -14.93
CA ARG A 86 -17.60 19.61 -13.84
C ARG A 86 -17.99 20.34 -12.56
N GLU A 87 -17.30 21.42 -12.24
CA GLU A 87 -17.58 22.21 -11.03
C GLU A 87 -18.94 22.90 -11.11
N ARG A 88 -19.35 23.35 -12.31
CA ARG A 88 -20.72 23.87 -12.52
C ARG A 88 -21.78 22.83 -12.20
N SER A 89 -21.60 21.59 -12.64
CA SER A 89 -22.52 20.50 -12.31
C SER A 89 -22.55 20.24 -10.80
N GLN A 90 -21.38 20.19 -10.15
CA GLN A 90 -21.30 20.01 -8.71
C GLN A 90 -21.96 21.15 -7.92
N TYR A 91 -21.86 22.39 -8.40
CA TYR A 91 -22.54 23.55 -7.84
C TYR A 91 -24.07 23.42 -7.97
N GLN A 92 -24.57 23.04 -9.16
CA GLN A 92 -26.00 22.85 -9.40
C GLN A 92 -26.61 21.77 -8.48
N TYR A 93 -25.86 20.70 -8.21
CA TYR A 93 -26.31 19.59 -7.37
C TYR A 93 -25.70 19.62 -5.96
N PHE A 94 -25.27 20.78 -5.47
CA PHE A 94 -24.47 20.87 -4.24
C PHE A 94 -25.16 20.25 -3.01
N ILE A 95 -26.45 20.53 -2.82
CA ILE A 95 -27.24 20.02 -1.68
C ILE A 95 -27.45 18.50 -1.79
N GLN A 96 -27.77 18.01 -2.99
CA GLN A 96 -27.93 16.58 -3.24
C GLN A 96 -26.60 15.85 -3.01
N ASN A 97 -25.48 16.41 -3.48
CA ASN A 97 -24.14 15.87 -3.26
C ASN A 97 -23.81 15.76 -1.76
N HIS A 98 -24.20 16.74 -0.94
CA HIS A 98 -24.02 16.69 0.52
C HIS A 98 -24.93 15.67 1.20
N THR A 99 -26.15 15.49 0.67
CA THR A 99 -27.10 14.50 1.18
C THR A 99 -26.60 13.07 0.94
N PHE A 100 -25.99 12.81 -0.22
CA PHE A 100 -25.46 11.49 -0.62
C PHE A 100 -23.94 11.39 -0.53
N LEU A 101 -23.32 12.25 0.27
CA LEU A 101 -21.87 12.45 0.32
C LEU A 101 -21.07 11.16 0.49
N ASN A 102 -21.50 10.32 1.44
CA ASN A 102 -20.85 9.04 1.73
C ASN A 102 -21.06 7.98 0.64
N HIS A 103 -22.16 8.06 -0.12
CA HIS A 103 -22.47 7.12 -1.19
C HIS A 103 -21.74 7.45 -2.50
N LEU A 104 -21.31 8.70 -2.65
CA LEU A 104 -20.54 9.18 -3.81
C LEU A 104 -19.04 8.94 -3.65
N VAL A 105 -18.59 8.31 -2.56
CA VAL A 105 -17.21 7.89 -2.39
C VAL A 105 -16.95 6.67 -3.25
N ASP A 106 -16.14 6.84 -4.29
CA ASP A 106 -15.71 5.73 -5.14
C ASP A 106 -15.05 4.64 -4.28
N PRO A 107 -15.48 3.37 -4.40
CA PRO A 107 -14.76 2.28 -3.77
C PRO A 107 -13.34 2.24 -4.34
N VAL A 108 -12.35 2.06 -3.47
CA VAL A 108 -10.98 1.82 -3.93
C VAL A 108 -11.01 0.52 -4.74
N PRO A 109 -10.63 0.53 -6.04
CA PRO A 109 -10.71 -0.66 -6.87
C PRO A 109 -9.63 -1.64 -6.45
N ILE A 110 -9.92 -2.49 -5.46
CA ILE A 110 -9.01 -3.52 -4.98
C ILE A 110 -9.35 -4.82 -5.72
N ASN A 111 -8.50 -5.20 -6.68
CA ASN A 111 -8.61 -6.51 -7.32
C ASN A 111 -7.72 -7.52 -6.60
N ARG A 112 -8.34 -8.34 -5.75
CA ARG A 112 -7.67 -9.37 -4.94
C ARG A 112 -6.98 -10.45 -5.78
N LEU A 113 -7.54 -10.82 -6.93
CA LEU A 113 -7.04 -11.90 -7.80
C LEU A 113 -6.02 -11.42 -8.84
N THR A 114 -5.36 -10.29 -8.59
CA THR A 114 -4.31 -9.78 -9.48
C THR A 114 -3.06 -10.63 -9.36
N SER A 115 -2.45 -10.99 -10.49
CA SER A 115 -1.25 -11.84 -10.55
C SER A 115 -0.14 -11.38 -9.61
N LYS A 116 0.13 -10.06 -9.57
CA LYS A 116 1.21 -9.51 -8.73
C LYS A 116 0.99 -9.69 -7.23
N VAL A 117 -0.27 -9.61 -6.78
CA VAL A 117 -0.62 -9.84 -5.38
C VAL A 117 -0.37 -11.30 -5.03
N ILE A 118 -0.78 -12.22 -5.91
CA ILE A 118 -0.60 -13.67 -5.71
C ILE A 118 0.89 -14.02 -5.66
N GLU A 119 1.67 -13.57 -6.65
CA GLU A 119 3.14 -13.79 -6.70
C GLU A 119 3.83 -13.38 -5.40
N ARG A 120 3.45 -12.22 -4.84
CA ARG A 120 4.06 -11.68 -3.62
C ARG A 120 3.55 -12.34 -2.33
N THR A 121 2.32 -12.86 -2.33
CA THR A 121 1.68 -13.38 -1.11
C THR A 121 1.86 -14.89 -0.95
N VAL A 122 1.91 -15.65 -2.04
CA VAL A 122 2.05 -17.12 -2.03
C VAL A 122 3.27 -17.60 -1.24
N PRO A 123 4.48 -17.02 -1.35
CA PRO A 123 5.63 -17.48 -0.57
C PRO A 123 5.41 -17.33 0.94
N GLY A 124 4.74 -16.25 1.37
CA GLY A 124 4.36 -16.03 2.77
C GLY A 124 3.30 -17.01 3.26
N LEU A 125 2.27 -17.27 2.46
CA LEU A 125 1.24 -18.27 2.78
C LEU A 125 1.84 -19.68 2.87
N LEU A 126 2.72 -20.04 1.93
CA LEU A 126 3.41 -21.32 1.92
C LEU A 126 4.30 -21.47 3.15
N ALA A 127 5.10 -20.45 3.50
CA ALA A 127 5.91 -20.47 4.71
C ALA A 127 5.04 -20.62 5.97
N GLY A 128 3.90 -19.93 6.03
CA GLY A 128 2.94 -20.06 7.12
C GLY A 128 2.33 -21.45 7.23
N LEU A 129 1.95 -22.05 6.10
CA LEU A 129 1.45 -23.43 6.04
C LEU A 129 2.48 -24.43 6.55
N LEU A 130 3.72 -24.33 6.05
CA LEU A 130 4.80 -25.23 6.46
C LEU A 130 5.12 -25.11 7.95
N LEU A 131 5.28 -23.89 8.46
CA LEU A 131 5.69 -23.64 9.86
C LEU A 131 4.57 -23.85 10.88
N CYS A 132 3.34 -23.48 10.56
CA CYS A 132 2.26 -23.43 11.54
C CYS A 132 1.30 -24.61 11.44
N VAL A 133 1.09 -25.17 10.24
CA VAL A 133 0.10 -26.24 10.03
C VAL A 133 0.79 -27.59 9.83
N HIS A 134 1.67 -27.69 8.83
CA HIS A 134 2.31 -28.96 8.49
C HIS A 134 3.37 -29.38 9.51
N SER A 135 4.06 -28.43 10.14
CA SER A 135 4.96 -28.71 11.26
C SER A 135 4.26 -29.35 12.46
N GLN A 136 2.96 -29.12 12.68
CA GLN A 136 2.22 -29.78 13.76
C GLN A 136 1.90 -31.25 13.44
N ARG A 137 1.86 -31.60 12.15
CA ARG A 137 1.61 -32.96 11.66
C ARG A 137 2.90 -33.75 11.44
N PHE A 138 4.04 -33.07 11.49
CA PHE A 138 5.37 -33.64 11.36
C PHE A 138 6.04 -33.75 12.74
N SER A 139 6.99 -34.66 12.90
CA SER A 139 7.70 -34.87 14.17
C SER A 139 8.61 -33.70 14.56
N SER A 140 8.93 -32.81 13.62
CA SER A 140 9.79 -31.65 13.85
C SER A 140 9.27 -30.42 13.10
N THR A 141 9.75 -29.24 13.47
CA THR A 141 9.38 -28.01 12.78
C THR A 141 10.02 -27.96 11.39
N ILE A 142 9.23 -27.63 10.36
CA ILE A 142 9.70 -27.45 8.99
C ILE A 142 10.32 -26.05 8.84
N TYR A 143 11.46 -25.82 9.49
CA TYR A 143 12.09 -24.49 9.54
C TYR A 143 13.15 -24.26 8.44
N ASN A 144 13.66 -25.33 7.82
CA ASN A 144 14.69 -25.28 6.78
C ASN A 144 14.36 -26.21 5.60
N CYS A 145 15.13 -26.08 4.52
CA CYS A 145 14.92 -26.85 3.29
C CYS A 145 15.11 -28.36 3.52
N LYS A 146 16.02 -28.77 4.41
CA LYS A 146 16.18 -30.18 4.78
C LYS A 146 14.92 -30.76 5.41
N ALA A 147 14.35 -30.08 6.41
CA ALA A 147 13.14 -30.51 7.10
C ALA A 147 11.93 -30.58 6.15
N TYR A 148 11.87 -29.70 5.14
CA TYR A 148 10.86 -29.80 4.09
C TYR A 148 11.01 -31.08 3.26
N ARG A 149 12.22 -31.42 2.82
CA ARG A 149 12.48 -32.67 2.07
C ARG A 149 12.18 -33.91 2.90
N ASP A 150 12.59 -33.92 4.16
CA ASP A 150 12.32 -35.00 5.11
C ASP A 150 10.80 -35.17 5.31
N TYR A 151 10.06 -34.05 5.44
CA TYR A 151 8.60 -34.04 5.53
C TYR A 151 7.94 -34.62 4.27
N CYS A 152 8.37 -34.20 3.08
CA CYS A 152 7.87 -34.73 1.81
C CYS A 152 8.09 -36.25 1.70
N ALA A 153 9.27 -36.75 2.11
CA ALA A 153 9.57 -38.18 2.10
C ALA A 153 8.69 -38.98 3.07
N ASP A 154 8.48 -38.46 4.30
CA ASP A 154 7.62 -39.09 5.30
C ASP A 154 6.15 -39.16 4.85
N MET A 155 5.63 -38.06 4.28
CA MET A 155 4.26 -38.03 3.76
C MET A 155 4.07 -38.92 2.54
N THR A 156 5.07 -39.02 1.65
CA THR A 156 5.03 -39.93 0.50
C THR A 156 4.95 -41.38 0.95
N THR A 157 5.67 -41.74 2.02
CA THR A 157 5.60 -43.08 2.64
C THR A 157 4.20 -43.40 3.18
N LYS A 158 3.47 -42.37 3.62
CA LYS A 158 2.08 -42.46 4.08
C LYS A 158 1.05 -42.39 2.94
N GLY A 159 1.49 -42.30 1.68
CA GLY A 159 0.64 -42.19 0.49
C GLY A 159 -0.04 -40.82 0.32
N ILE A 160 0.47 -39.77 0.97
CA ILE A 160 -0.07 -38.42 0.90
C ILE A 160 0.69 -37.59 -0.13
N ASP A 161 -0.02 -37.03 -1.11
CA ASP A 161 0.53 -36.07 -2.07
C ASP A 161 0.57 -34.66 -1.44
N VAL A 162 1.73 -34.32 -0.89
CA VAL A 162 2.00 -33.04 -0.24
C VAL A 162 1.77 -31.86 -1.19
N ARG A 163 2.20 -31.99 -2.45
CA ARG A 163 2.09 -30.91 -3.44
C ARG A 163 0.63 -30.57 -3.71
N ARG A 164 -0.18 -31.60 -3.99
CA ARG A 164 -1.62 -31.43 -4.20
C ARG A 164 -2.31 -30.82 -2.98
N GLU A 165 -1.92 -31.24 -1.78
CA GLU A 165 -2.50 -30.71 -0.54
C GLU A 165 -2.17 -29.22 -0.35
N LEU A 166 -0.90 -28.83 -0.52
CA LEU A 166 -0.44 -27.44 -0.37
C LEU A 166 -1.08 -26.52 -1.41
N ILE A 167 -1.09 -26.91 -2.69
CA ILE A 167 -1.74 -26.13 -3.75
C ILE A 167 -3.22 -25.94 -3.44
N GLY A 168 -3.92 -27.01 -3.03
CA GLY A 168 -5.34 -26.93 -2.65
C GLY A 168 -5.58 -26.01 -1.47
N GLN A 169 -4.70 -25.99 -0.47
CA GLN A 169 -4.80 -25.06 0.66
C GLN A 169 -4.56 -23.60 0.22
N LEU A 170 -3.56 -23.37 -0.65
CA LEU A 170 -3.28 -22.03 -1.21
C LEU A 170 -4.45 -21.50 -2.04
N GLN A 171 -5.04 -22.33 -2.91
CA GLN A 171 -6.24 -21.98 -3.70
C GLN A 171 -7.40 -21.56 -2.80
N ARG A 172 -7.65 -22.30 -1.71
CA ARG A 172 -8.68 -21.97 -0.71
C ARG A 172 -8.38 -20.67 0.03
N MET A 173 -7.13 -20.44 0.44
CA MET A 173 -6.72 -19.21 1.13
C MET A 173 -6.83 -17.98 0.22
N VAL A 174 -6.42 -18.08 -1.04
CA VAL A 174 -6.55 -17.03 -2.05
C VAL A 174 -8.01 -16.89 -2.52
N GLY A 175 -8.89 -17.82 -2.20
CA GLY A 175 -10.32 -17.75 -2.50
C GLY A 175 -10.65 -17.96 -3.98
N VAL A 176 -9.83 -18.75 -4.68
CA VAL A 176 -10.06 -19.12 -6.10
C VAL A 176 -11.36 -19.91 -6.27
N ASP A 177 -11.79 -20.63 -5.24
CA ASP A 177 -13.03 -21.41 -5.27
C ASP A 177 -14.29 -20.56 -5.09
N TRP A 178 -14.16 -19.28 -4.71
CA TRP A 178 -15.31 -18.44 -4.37
C TRP A 178 -16.03 -17.95 -5.62
N ASN A 179 -17.32 -18.29 -5.76
CA ASN A 179 -18.17 -17.84 -6.87
C ASN A 179 -18.41 -16.31 -6.91
N TYR A 180 -17.93 -15.58 -5.89
CA TYR A 180 -17.91 -14.12 -5.88
C TYR A 180 -17.07 -13.54 -7.03
N PHE A 181 -15.98 -14.22 -7.42
CA PHE A 181 -15.09 -13.73 -8.47
C PHE A 181 -15.46 -14.27 -9.86
N PRO A 182 -15.31 -13.47 -10.93
CA PRO A 182 -15.54 -13.94 -12.30
C PRO A 182 -14.68 -15.17 -12.65
N LEU A 183 -15.23 -16.10 -13.45
CA LEU A 183 -14.54 -17.34 -13.82
C LEU A 183 -13.15 -17.10 -14.42
N VAL A 184 -13.02 -16.11 -15.30
CA VAL A 184 -11.74 -15.75 -15.94
C VAL A 184 -10.70 -15.30 -14.91
N ALA A 185 -11.11 -14.53 -13.91
CA ALA A 185 -10.22 -14.09 -12.84
C ALA A 185 -9.77 -15.28 -11.97
N ARG A 186 -10.68 -16.22 -11.68
CA ARG A 186 -10.39 -17.43 -10.92
C ARG A 186 -9.41 -18.34 -11.65
N GLN A 187 -9.64 -18.60 -12.95
CA GLN A 187 -8.74 -19.40 -13.79
C GLN A 187 -7.34 -18.78 -13.90
N LYS A 188 -7.27 -17.45 -14.07
CA LYS A 188 -5.99 -16.75 -14.12
C LYS A 188 -5.26 -16.82 -12.77
N ALA A 189 -5.97 -16.60 -11.67
CA ALA A 189 -5.41 -16.72 -10.33
C ALA A 189 -4.89 -18.14 -10.08
N ASP A 190 -5.64 -19.15 -10.48
CA ASP A 190 -5.26 -20.55 -10.33
C ASP A 190 -3.96 -20.88 -11.06
N ALA A 191 -3.84 -20.46 -12.33
CA ALA A 191 -2.62 -20.65 -13.10
C ALA A 191 -1.40 -19.96 -12.46
N VAL A 192 -1.59 -18.76 -11.91
CA VAL A 192 -0.52 -18.01 -11.22
C VAL A 192 -0.12 -18.71 -9.91
N ILE A 193 -1.08 -19.22 -9.13
CA ILE A 193 -0.78 -19.96 -7.90
C ILE A 193 0.06 -21.20 -8.21
N ASN A 194 -0.32 -21.98 -9.23
CA ASN A 194 0.44 -23.17 -9.63
C ASN A 194 1.85 -22.79 -10.09
N SER A 195 1.99 -21.81 -10.98
CA SER A 195 3.31 -21.34 -11.44
C SER A 195 4.19 -20.84 -10.29
N GLN A 196 3.61 -20.09 -9.35
CA GLN A 196 4.36 -19.54 -8.21
C GLN A 196 4.72 -20.64 -7.20
N PHE A 197 3.82 -21.59 -6.97
CA PHE A 197 4.09 -22.74 -6.12
C PHE A 197 5.24 -23.57 -6.70
N ASP A 198 5.24 -23.85 -8.01
CA ASP A 198 6.29 -24.62 -8.68
C ASP A 198 7.65 -23.95 -8.53
N TYR A 199 7.70 -22.62 -8.67
CA TYR A 199 8.91 -21.84 -8.43
C TYR A 199 9.39 -21.95 -6.98
N CYS A 200 8.50 -21.76 -6.01
CA CYS A 200 8.84 -21.88 -4.58
C CYS A 200 9.28 -23.29 -4.19
N GLU A 201 8.59 -24.31 -4.70
CA GLU A 201 8.92 -25.71 -4.46
C GLU A 201 10.27 -26.07 -5.05
N HIS A 202 10.56 -25.64 -6.28
CA HIS A 202 11.87 -25.81 -6.88
C HIS A 202 12.97 -25.27 -5.96
N LEU A 203 12.83 -24.05 -5.44
CA LEU A 203 13.80 -23.46 -4.52
C LEU A 203 13.94 -24.25 -3.22
N LEU A 204 12.83 -24.69 -2.61
CA LEU A 204 12.86 -25.52 -1.41
C LEU A 204 13.57 -26.86 -1.63
N GLN A 205 13.46 -27.42 -2.82
CA GLN A 205 14.08 -28.70 -3.19
C GLN A 205 15.56 -28.54 -3.58
N SER A 206 15.91 -27.49 -4.33
CA SER A 206 17.26 -27.29 -4.87
C SER A 206 18.23 -26.63 -3.90
N SER A 207 17.73 -25.83 -2.95
CA SER A 207 18.58 -25.05 -2.04
C SER A 207 19.29 -25.92 -0.99
N ALA A 208 20.37 -25.36 -0.43
CA ALA A 208 21.14 -26.00 0.63
C ALA A 208 20.25 -26.30 1.84
N GLY A 209 20.39 -27.50 2.43
CA GLY A 209 19.46 -28.00 3.44
C GLY A 209 19.39 -27.15 4.73
N GLU A 210 20.47 -26.47 5.06
CA GLU A 210 20.58 -25.61 6.25
C GLU A 210 19.86 -24.27 6.10
N LEU A 211 19.58 -23.83 4.86
CA LEU A 211 18.91 -22.57 4.60
C LEU A 211 17.48 -22.62 5.16
N LYS A 212 17.15 -21.59 5.94
CA LYS A 212 15.82 -21.42 6.52
C LYS A 212 14.82 -21.13 5.40
N ILE A 213 13.57 -21.59 5.56
CA ILE A 213 12.57 -21.39 4.52
C ILE A 213 12.26 -19.91 4.26
N LYS A 214 12.44 -19.04 5.26
CA LYS A 214 12.21 -17.59 5.18
C LYS A 214 13.40 -16.80 4.62
N ASP A 215 14.51 -17.48 4.28
CA ASP A 215 15.69 -16.83 3.74
C ASP A 215 15.38 -16.17 2.39
N GLU A 216 16.09 -15.09 2.07
CA GLU A 216 15.97 -14.34 0.82
C GLU A 216 16.24 -15.22 -0.41
N ARG A 217 17.13 -16.21 -0.26
CA ARG A 217 17.50 -17.15 -1.32
C ARG A 217 16.51 -18.31 -1.48
N VAL A 218 15.46 -18.35 -0.66
CA VAL A 218 14.47 -19.43 -0.65
C VAL A 218 13.08 -18.87 -0.91
N LEU A 219 12.22 -18.67 0.10
CA LEU A 219 10.87 -18.17 -0.14
C LEU A 219 10.79 -16.64 -0.13
N ASN A 220 11.72 -15.96 0.55
CA ASN A 220 11.73 -14.50 0.72
C ASN A 220 10.32 -13.89 0.95
N PRO A 221 9.56 -14.34 1.97
CA PRO A 221 8.20 -13.87 2.18
C PRO A 221 8.21 -12.38 2.55
N LEU A 222 7.22 -11.62 2.09
CA LEU A 222 7.05 -10.22 2.45
C LEU A 222 7.08 -10.04 3.98
N THR A 223 7.96 -9.18 4.46
CA THR A 223 8.06 -8.82 5.88
C THR A 223 7.44 -7.47 6.18
N SER A 224 7.43 -6.59 5.17
CA SER A 224 6.89 -5.24 5.21
C SER A 224 6.14 -4.93 3.92
N PHE A 225 5.11 -4.08 4.00
CA PHE A 225 4.45 -3.54 2.81
C PHE A 225 5.38 -2.66 1.97
N ARG A 226 6.49 -2.16 2.54
CA ARG A 226 7.53 -1.44 1.80
C ARG A 226 8.29 -2.35 0.83
N ASP A 227 8.31 -3.66 1.07
CA ASP A 227 8.99 -4.64 0.22
C ASP A 227 8.25 -4.88 -1.12
N ILE A 228 7.07 -4.26 -1.30
CA ILE A 228 6.27 -4.30 -2.53
C ILE A 228 6.82 -3.33 -3.58
N GLU A 229 7.38 -2.20 -3.16
CA GLU A 229 7.95 -1.20 -4.05
C GLU A 229 9.38 -1.60 -4.42
N GLU A 230 9.69 -1.56 -5.72
CA GLU A 230 11.05 -1.76 -6.20
C GLU A 230 11.86 -0.53 -5.78
N GLY A 231 12.79 -0.70 -4.83
CA GLY A 231 13.61 0.41 -4.35
C GLY A 231 14.43 1.00 -5.49
N ILE A 232 14.40 2.33 -5.64
CA ILE A 232 15.22 3.01 -6.63
C ILE A 232 16.68 2.88 -6.19
N PRO A 233 17.58 2.29 -7.02
CA PRO A 233 18.98 2.24 -6.68
C PRO A 233 19.55 3.66 -6.69
N LEU A 234 20.05 4.09 -5.53
CA LEU A 234 20.73 5.37 -5.35
C LEU A 234 22.23 5.12 -5.35
N MET A 235 22.97 5.88 -6.16
CA MET A 235 24.43 5.89 -6.15
C MET A 235 24.94 7.23 -5.63
N PRO A 236 26.07 7.26 -4.90
CA PRO A 236 26.73 8.51 -4.56
C PRO A 236 27.12 9.23 -5.86
N ALA A 237 26.69 10.48 -6.01
CA ALA A 237 27.02 11.25 -7.20
C ALA A 237 28.44 11.80 -7.07
N THR A 238 29.33 11.40 -7.98
CA THR A 238 30.73 11.83 -7.99
C THR A 238 30.97 13.14 -8.75
N GLU A 239 29.99 13.63 -9.51
CA GLU A 239 30.20 14.70 -10.51
C GLU A 239 29.24 15.89 -10.40
N THR A 240 28.27 15.87 -9.48
CA THR A 240 27.33 16.99 -9.29
C THR A 240 27.28 17.39 -7.82
N GLY A 241 26.85 18.63 -7.50
CA GLY A 241 26.69 19.11 -6.12
C GLY A 241 25.59 18.41 -5.29
N TRP A 242 25.11 17.26 -5.75
CA TRP A 242 24.11 16.42 -5.10
C TRP A 242 24.79 15.21 -4.46
N ILE A 243 24.28 14.71 -3.34
CA ILE A 243 24.92 13.62 -2.59
C ILE A 243 24.54 12.23 -3.15
N PHE A 244 23.36 12.10 -3.75
CA PHE A 244 22.86 10.85 -4.35
C PHE A 244 22.21 11.12 -5.71
N ALA A 245 22.39 10.19 -6.66
CA ALA A 245 21.73 10.17 -7.97
C ALA A 245 21.07 8.81 -8.22
N SER A 246 19.94 8.79 -8.94
CA SER A 246 19.34 7.52 -9.39
C SER A 246 20.10 6.99 -10.60
N VAL A 247 20.30 5.67 -10.67
CA VAL A 247 21.08 5.02 -11.74
C VAL A 247 20.57 5.36 -13.14
N GLU A 248 19.26 5.55 -13.31
CA GLU A 248 18.65 5.87 -14.61
C GLU A 248 19.01 7.27 -15.14
N THR A 249 19.28 8.24 -14.26
CA THR A 249 19.65 9.61 -14.68
C THR A 249 21.09 9.73 -15.18
N SER A 250 21.99 8.85 -14.74
CA SER A 250 23.41 8.87 -15.11
C SER A 250 23.66 8.41 -16.56
N PHE A 251 22.81 7.54 -17.11
CA PHE A 251 22.97 7.03 -18.48
C PHE A 251 22.60 8.04 -19.57
N HIS A 252 21.65 8.94 -19.31
CA HIS A 252 21.21 9.93 -20.29
C HIS A 252 22.21 11.08 -20.52
N GLN A 253 23.17 11.28 -19.62
CA GLN A 253 24.22 12.29 -19.81
C GLN A 253 25.46 11.79 -20.56
N SER A 254 25.61 10.48 -20.77
CA SER A 254 26.79 9.88 -21.43
C SER A 254 26.67 9.72 -22.95
N GLN A 255 25.50 9.96 -23.55
CA GLN A 255 25.23 9.75 -25.00
C GLN A 255 25.19 11.06 -25.80
N GLY A 256 25.71 12.16 -25.25
CA GLY A 256 25.73 13.46 -25.90
C GLY A 256 27.10 14.12 -25.87
N LYS A 257 28.07 13.58 -26.61
CA LYS A 257 29.23 14.31 -27.14
C LYS A 257 29.67 13.69 -28.46
#